data_AF-A0A7X7N102-F1
#
_entry.id   AF-A0A7X7N102-F1
#
_cell.length_a   1.000
_cell.length_b   1.000
_cell.length_c   1.000
_cell.angle_alpha   90.00
_cell.angle_beta   90.00
_cell.angle_gamma   90.00
#
_symmetry.space_group_name_H-M   'P 1'
#
loop_
_entity.id
_entity.type
_entity.pdbx_description
1 polymer ?
#
loop_
_entity_poly.entity_id
_entity_poly.type
_entity_poly.pdbx_seq_one_letter_code
_entity_poly.pdbx_strand_id
1 'polypeptide(L)'
;MVKIRCVVERITYRNEGNGYSIIKARVKGYTDLIAVVGNLLNVHVGSVLLVTGDWKVDSKYGRQFVAHTWEETLPASVYGIEKYLGSGLIKGIGPKYARKIVAQFGDQTLDVIESEPSRLIEVPGIGARRVAMIQKGWETQKEIKNVMIFLQSHDVSTAHAARIYKAYGKDSISIVNENPYRLADDIWGIGFKTADTIAMKLGMEKEKYARCRSGLLYALNKISEEGHCYALREQLIAKGCELLDVAEHLLSMSLDEMIRAKDVIIERHVIEVSGTESEPDMTDAIYLPPFYYSEAGVAKKLSRLIQAKRVEGISNPEHIIRAVEKQSGIRYDEVQLQAIQCAINSKVMVLTGGPGTGKTTTTNSIIRIYQASGNTIILAAPTGRAAKRMSETSGM
;
A
#
# COMPACT_ATOMS: atom_id res chain seq x y z
N MET A 1 25.44 4.75 -31.41
CA MET A 1 24.95 3.54 -30.72
C MET A 1 25.11 2.33 -31.60
N VAL A 2 25.68 1.26 -31.04
CA VAL A 2 25.90 -0.04 -31.68
C VAL A 2 24.72 -0.95 -31.34
N LYS A 3 24.33 -1.84 -32.26
CA LYS A 3 23.32 -2.89 -32.02
C LYS A 3 24.04 -4.24 -31.92
N ILE A 4 23.82 -4.98 -30.84
CA ILE A 4 24.38 -6.33 -30.65
C ILE A 4 23.24 -7.33 -30.43
N ARG A 5 23.36 -8.51 -31.06
CA ARG A 5 22.51 -9.67 -30.74
C ARG A 5 23.28 -10.60 -29.83
N CYS A 6 22.72 -10.92 -28.67
CA CYS A 6 23.41 -11.70 -27.65
C CYS A 6 22.51 -12.75 -26.98
N VAL A 7 23.12 -13.83 -26.51
CA VAL A 7 22.45 -14.87 -25.72
C VAL A 7 22.92 -14.75 -24.29
N VAL A 8 22.01 -14.63 -23.34
CA VAL A 8 22.36 -14.48 -21.92
C VAL A 8 22.87 -15.79 -21.35
N GLU A 9 24.08 -15.81 -20.82
CA GLU A 9 24.72 -17.02 -20.30
C GLU A 9 24.68 -17.07 -18.78
N ARG A 10 24.79 -15.92 -18.13
CA ARG A 10 24.58 -15.79 -16.68
C ARG A 10 24.19 -14.37 -16.30
N ILE A 11 23.43 -14.26 -15.22
CA ILE A 11 23.13 -12.99 -14.56
C ILE A 11 24.10 -12.87 -13.39
N THR A 12 24.99 -11.88 -13.44
CA THR A 12 26.03 -11.67 -12.41
C THR A 12 25.48 -10.89 -11.23
N TYR A 13 24.59 -9.94 -11.49
CA TYR A 13 23.92 -9.13 -10.49
C TYR A 13 22.58 -8.64 -11.02
N ARG A 14 21.59 -8.54 -10.13
CA ARG A 14 20.27 -7.96 -10.41
C ARG A 14 19.78 -7.22 -9.18
N ASN A 15 19.38 -5.97 -9.38
CA ASN A 15 18.60 -5.21 -8.40
C ASN A 15 17.11 -5.36 -8.73
N GLU A 16 16.35 -6.01 -7.84
CA GLU A 16 14.92 -6.26 -8.02
C GLU A 16 14.06 -5.00 -7.96
N GLY A 17 14.55 -3.90 -7.37
CA GLY A 17 13.80 -2.66 -7.17
C GLY A 17 13.81 -1.72 -8.37
N ASN A 18 14.94 -1.61 -9.09
CA ASN A 18 15.08 -0.69 -10.23
C ASN A 18 15.44 -1.38 -11.55
N GLY A 19 15.70 -2.69 -11.53
CA GLY A 19 15.98 -3.46 -12.74
C GLY A 19 17.39 -3.44 -13.27
N TYR A 20 18.28 -2.68 -12.63
CA TYR A 20 19.68 -2.65 -12.98
C TYR A 20 20.26 -4.06 -12.88
N SER A 21 20.76 -4.56 -14.00
CA SER A 21 21.30 -5.91 -14.11
C SER A 21 22.65 -5.87 -14.81
N ILE A 22 23.54 -6.74 -14.34
CA ILE A 22 24.82 -7.03 -14.98
C ILE A 22 24.73 -8.46 -15.48
N ILE A 23 24.65 -8.62 -16.80
CA ILE A 23 24.59 -9.94 -17.43
C ILE A 23 25.89 -10.24 -18.17
N LYS A 24 26.23 -11.52 -18.28
CA LYS A 24 27.27 -11.99 -19.19
C LYS A 24 26.58 -12.68 -20.35
N ALA A 25 26.80 -12.17 -21.55
CA ALA A 25 26.13 -12.60 -22.75
C ALA A 25 27.15 -13.00 -23.83
N ARG A 26 26.80 -14.04 -24.58
CA ARG A 26 27.52 -14.46 -25.77
C ARG A 26 27.07 -13.63 -26.95
N VAL A 27 27.99 -12.95 -27.63
CA VAL A 27 27.70 -12.11 -28.80
C VAL A 27 28.35 -12.74 -30.02
N LYS A 28 27.64 -12.77 -31.15
CA LYS A 28 28.20 -13.28 -32.42
C LYS A 28 29.43 -12.44 -32.82
N GLY A 29 30.55 -13.09 -33.10
CA GLY A 29 31.82 -12.44 -33.45
C GLY A 29 32.76 -12.16 -32.29
N TYR A 30 32.38 -12.52 -31.06
CA TYR A 30 33.26 -12.43 -29.88
C TYR A 30 33.49 -13.83 -29.29
N THR A 31 34.73 -14.12 -28.91
CA THR A 31 35.13 -15.39 -28.27
C THR A 31 34.72 -15.44 -26.81
N ASP A 32 34.91 -14.33 -26.09
CA ASP A 32 34.61 -14.21 -24.66
C ASP A 32 33.20 -13.71 -24.37
N LEU A 33 32.71 -14.01 -23.16
CA LEU A 33 31.45 -13.49 -22.66
C LEU A 33 31.55 -12.00 -22.35
N ILE A 34 30.71 -11.21 -23.02
CA ILE A 34 30.64 -9.76 -22.85
C ILE A 34 29.74 -9.42 -21.67
N ALA A 35 30.18 -8.49 -20.83
CA ALA A 35 29.33 -7.89 -19.80
C ALA A 35 28.38 -6.87 -20.44
N VAL A 36 27.08 -7.07 -20.29
CA VAL A 36 26.05 -6.09 -20.68
C VAL A 36 25.44 -5.53 -19.41
N VAL A 37 25.42 -4.21 -19.28
CA VAL A 37 24.95 -3.49 -18.08
C VAL A 37 23.86 -2.52 -18.45
N GLY A 38 22.80 -2.46 -17.65
CA GLY A 38 21.67 -1.57 -17.88
C GLY A 38 20.42 -2.07 -17.19
N ASN A 39 19.28 -1.45 -17.52
CA ASN A 39 17.99 -1.89 -16.99
C ASN A 39 17.45 -3.07 -17.82
N LEU A 40 17.84 -4.29 -17.44
CA LEU A 40 17.51 -5.55 -18.14
C LEU A 40 16.55 -6.39 -17.28
N LEU A 41 15.42 -5.81 -16.91
CA LEU A 41 14.37 -6.46 -16.12
C LEU A 41 13.82 -7.70 -16.82
N ASN A 42 13.58 -8.76 -16.06
CA ASN A 42 12.99 -10.02 -16.54
C ASN A 42 13.77 -10.73 -17.66
N VAL A 43 15.02 -10.35 -17.92
CA VAL A 43 15.91 -11.16 -18.75
C VAL A 43 16.22 -12.46 -18.04
N HIS A 44 16.15 -13.59 -18.74
CA HIS A 44 16.49 -14.88 -18.18
C HIS A 44 17.79 -15.41 -18.81
N VAL A 45 18.46 -16.33 -18.11
CA VAL A 45 19.53 -17.10 -18.75
C VAL A 45 18.92 -17.82 -19.96
N GLY A 46 19.62 -17.82 -21.09
CA GLY A 46 19.13 -18.37 -22.35
C GLY A 46 18.25 -17.41 -23.19
N SER A 47 17.82 -16.27 -22.65
CA SER A 47 17.14 -15.24 -23.45
C SER A 47 18.04 -14.73 -24.58
N VAL A 48 17.46 -14.47 -25.75
CA VAL A 48 18.16 -13.85 -26.87
C VAL A 48 17.77 -12.40 -26.97
N LEU A 49 18.72 -11.50 -26.69
CA LEU A 49 18.48 -10.07 -26.66
C LEU A 49 19.04 -9.42 -27.90
N LEU A 50 18.32 -8.42 -28.40
CA LEU A 50 18.84 -7.43 -29.32
C LEU A 50 18.99 -6.12 -28.57
N VAL A 51 20.24 -5.72 -28.30
CA VAL A 51 20.57 -4.63 -27.39
C VAL A 51 21.20 -3.49 -28.18
N THR A 52 20.70 -2.27 -28.00
CA THR A 52 21.26 -1.04 -28.55
C THR A 52 21.96 -0.27 -27.43
N GLY A 53 23.20 0.11 -27.65
CA GLY A 53 24.05 0.59 -26.58
C GLY A 53 25.38 1.15 -27.04
N ASP A 54 26.23 1.48 -26.09
CA ASP A 54 27.59 1.93 -26.34
C ASP A 54 28.61 1.11 -25.54
N TRP A 55 29.81 0.96 -26.10
CA TRP A 55 30.91 0.32 -25.40
C TRP A 55 31.52 1.29 -24.40
N LYS A 56 31.64 0.86 -23.15
CA LYS A 56 32.31 1.61 -22.09
C LYS A 56 33.38 0.73 -21.44
N VAL A 57 34.51 1.33 -21.09
CA VAL A 57 35.54 0.66 -20.29
C VAL A 57 35.40 1.16 -18.86
N ASP A 58 35.07 0.24 -17.96
CA ASP A 58 35.05 0.50 -16.52
C ASP A 58 36.44 0.25 -15.93
N SER A 59 36.90 1.12 -15.03
CA SER A 59 38.24 1.07 -14.45
C SER A 59 38.48 -0.16 -13.57
N LYS A 60 37.41 -0.78 -13.03
CA LYS A 60 37.48 -1.93 -12.14
C LYS A 60 37.04 -3.24 -12.82
N TYR A 61 36.12 -3.16 -13.78
CA TYR A 61 35.48 -4.35 -14.38
C TYR A 61 35.75 -4.53 -15.89
N GLY A 62 36.54 -3.65 -16.50
CA GLY A 62 36.97 -3.75 -17.89
C GLY A 62 35.88 -3.38 -18.89
N ARG A 63 35.95 -3.94 -20.11
CA ARG A 63 35.06 -3.59 -21.22
C ARG A 63 33.64 -4.12 -20.99
N GLN A 64 32.66 -3.22 -21.01
CA GLN A 64 31.24 -3.49 -20.83
C GLN A 64 30.43 -2.85 -21.96
N PHE A 65 29.27 -3.42 -22.25
CA PHE A 65 28.29 -2.85 -23.16
C PHE A 65 27.17 -2.23 -22.35
N VAL A 66 27.03 -0.91 -22.41
CA VAL A 66 25.98 -0.17 -21.69
C VAL A 66 24.72 -0.18 -22.56
N ALA A 67 23.70 -0.89 -22.10
CA ALA A 67 22.42 -1.02 -22.79
C ALA A 67 21.54 0.21 -22.54
N HIS A 68 21.13 0.88 -23.63
CA HIS A 68 20.15 1.97 -23.59
C HIS A 68 18.75 1.45 -23.86
N THR A 69 18.61 0.62 -24.91
CA THR A 69 17.37 -0.07 -25.24
C THR A 69 17.66 -1.53 -25.57
N TRP A 70 16.68 -2.40 -25.35
CA TRP A 70 16.80 -3.81 -25.67
C TRP A 70 15.43 -4.41 -25.95
N GLU A 71 15.40 -5.46 -26.76
CA GLU A 71 14.23 -6.31 -26.98
C GLU A 71 14.63 -7.78 -26.84
N GLU A 72 13.75 -8.60 -26.25
CA GLU A 72 13.92 -10.05 -26.25
C GLU A 72 13.29 -10.62 -27.52
N THR A 73 14.10 -11.35 -28.26
CA THR A 73 13.70 -12.06 -29.48
C THR A 73 13.61 -13.55 -29.20
N LEU A 74 12.76 -14.26 -29.93
CA LEU A 74 12.82 -15.72 -29.92
C LEU A 74 14.19 -16.16 -30.46
N PRO A 75 14.81 -17.19 -29.84
CA PRO A 75 16.04 -17.75 -30.36
C PRO A 75 15.78 -18.32 -31.75
N ALA A 76 16.49 -17.81 -32.75
CA ALA A 76 16.44 -18.30 -34.14
C ALA A 76 17.57 -19.30 -34.44
N SER A 77 18.31 -19.73 -33.41
CA SER A 77 19.42 -20.67 -33.56
C SER A 77 19.25 -21.83 -32.61
N VAL A 78 19.65 -23.01 -33.06
CA VAL A 78 19.67 -24.27 -32.29
C VAL A 78 20.32 -24.06 -30.90
N TYR A 79 21.46 -23.36 -30.85
CA TYR A 79 22.14 -23.00 -29.61
C TYR A 79 21.28 -22.13 -28.68
N GLY A 80 20.62 -21.11 -29.23
CA GLY A 80 19.76 -20.22 -28.47
C GLY A 80 18.53 -20.94 -27.92
N ILE A 81 17.93 -21.83 -28.72
CA ILE A 81 16.75 -22.60 -28.31
C ILE A 81 17.10 -23.55 -27.16
N GLU A 82 18.23 -24.26 -27.27
CA GLU A 82 18.71 -25.16 -26.21
C GLU A 82 18.92 -24.41 -24.89
N LYS A 83 19.54 -23.23 -24.95
CA LYS A 83 19.78 -22.42 -23.75
C LYS A 83 18.50 -21.85 -23.17
N TYR A 84 17.60 -21.38 -24.01
CA TYR A 84 16.29 -20.87 -23.59
C TYR A 84 15.48 -21.94 -22.86
N LEU A 85 15.37 -23.14 -23.44
CA LEU A 85 14.65 -24.25 -22.81
C LEU A 85 15.37 -24.81 -21.57
N GLY A 86 16.71 -24.82 -21.57
CA GLY A 86 17.54 -25.32 -20.48
C GLY A 86 17.69 -24.36 -19.29
N SER A 87 17.19 -23.13 -19.41
CA SER A 87 17.30 -22.07 -18.42
C SER A 87 16.55 -22.31 -17.09
N GLY A 88 15.65 -23.30 -17.08
CA GLY A 88 14.74 -23.54 -15.97
C GLY A 88 13.47 -22.68 -16.01
N LEU A 89 13.27 -21.86 -17.06
CA LEU A 89 12.04 -21.10 -17.30
C LEU A 89 10.81 -22.02 -17.43
N ILE A 90 10.97 -23.12 -18.16
CA ILE A 90 9.88 -24.07 -18.43
C ILE A 90 10.07 -25.26 -17.50
N LYS A 91 9.17 -25.37 -16.51
CA LYS A 91 9.15 -26.53 -15.62
C LYS A 91 9.04 -27.82 -16.44
N GLY A 92 9.91 -28.77 -16.17
CA GLY A 92 9.98 -30.04 -16.90
C GLY A 92 11.10 -30.10 -17.96
N ILE A 93 11.71 -28.96 -18.32
CA ILE A 93 12.89 -28.92 -19.21
C ILE A 93 14.13 -28.45 -18.43
N GLY A 94 15.00 -29.39 -18.10
CA GLY A 94 16.35 -29.09 -17.62
C GLY A 94 17.37 -29.10 -18.77
N PRO A 95 18.63 -28.65 -18.55
CA PRO A 95 19.67 -28.57 -19.58
C PRO A 95 19.90 -29.88 -20.36
N LYS A 96 19.70 -31.04 -19.72
CA LYS A 96 19.84 -32.35 -20.36
C LYS A 96 18.68 -32.66 -21.33
N TYR A 97 17.46 -32.26 -20.96
CA TYR A 97 16.29 -32.45 -21.82
C TYR A 97 16.24 -31.42 -22.93
N ALA A 98 16.63 -30.17 -22.66
CA ALA A 98 16.77 -29.15 -23.69
C ALA A 98 17.68 -29.62 -24.84
N ARG A 99 18.85 -30.18 -24.51
CA ARG A 99 19.76 -30.80 -25.50
C ARG A 99 19.10 -31.88 -26.34
N LYS A 100 18.36 -32.79 -25.70
CA LYS A 100 17.70 -33.90 -26.40
C LYS A 100 16.56 -33.44 -27.30
N ILE A 101 15.75 -32.51 -26.82
CA ILE A 101 14.62 -31.93 -27.57
C ILE A 101 15.16 -31.21 -28.80
N VAL A 102 16.17 -30.36 -28.62
CA VAL A 102 16.77 -29.59 -29.72
C VAL A 102 17.55 -30.48 -30.69
N ALA A 103 18.17 -31.57 -30.22
CA ALA A 103 18.79 -32.56 -31.10
C ALA A 103 17.78 -33.27 -32.01
N GLN A 104 16.53 -33.44 -31.55
CA GLN A 104 15.47 -34.08 -32.31
C GLN A 104 14.76 -33.11 -33.28
N PHE A 105 14.44 -31.90 -32.83
CA PHE A 105 13.57 -30.97 -33.58
C PHE A 105 14.31 -29.74 -34.13
N GLY A 106 15.60 -29.56 -33.83
CA GLY A 106 16.41 -28.49 -34.39
C GLY A 106 15.86 -27.08 -34.10
N ASP A 107 15.81 -26.25 -35.14
CA ASP A 107 15.25 -24.89 -35.10
C ASP A 107 13.72 -24.86 -35.01
N GLN A 108 13.03 -25.93 -35.38
CA GLN A 108 11.57 -26.07 -35.26
C GLN A 108 11.10 -26.42 -33.84
N THR A 109 12.02 -26.58 -32.89
CA THR A 109 11.71 -27.03 -31.53
C THR A 109 10.62 -26.17 -30.85
N LEU A 110 10.67 -24.85 -31.00
CA LEU A 110 9.70 -23.95 -30.36
C LEU A 110 8.30 -24.13 -30.97
N ASP A 111 8.22 -24.26 -32.30
CA ASP A 111 6.97 -24.46 -33.02
C ASP A 111 6.33 -25.81 -32.63
N VAL A 112 7.14 -26.84 -32.43
CA VAL A 112 6.67 -28.16 -31.95
C VAL A 112 6.11 -28.05 -30.53
N ILE A 113 6.77 -27.32 -29.62
CA ILE A 113 6.26 -27.14 -28.24
C ILE A 113 4.93 -26.35 -28.25
N GLU A 114 4.79 -25.37 -29.15
CA GLU A 114 3.61 -24.52 -29.25
C GLU A 114 2.43 -25.18 -29.96
N SER A 115 2.67 -25.84 -31.09
CA SER A 115 1.60 -26.34 -31.98
C SER A 115 1.33 -27.84 -31.81
N GLU A 116 2.37 -28.63 -31.52
CA GLU A 116 2.30 -30.10 -31.51
C GLU A 116 3.03 -30.71 -30.28
N PRO A 117 2.72 -30.29 -29.04
CA PRO A 117 3.48 -30.71 -27.86
C PRO A 117 3.48 -32.22 -27.62
N SER A 118 2.52 -32.96 -28.18
CA SER A 118 2.46 -34.43 -28.15
C SER A 118 3.70 -35.09 -28.76
N ARG A 119 4.33 -34.47 -29.77
CA ARG A 119 5.52 -34.99 -30.44
C ARG A 119 6.76 -35.00 -29.55
N LEU A 120 6.76 -34.25 -28.45
CA LEU A 120 7.84 -34.33 -27.45
C LEU A 120 8.05 -35.74 -26.89
N ILE A 121 7.07 -36.65 -27.04
CA ILE A 121 7.22 -38.07 -26.67
C ILE A 121 8.21 -38.83 -27.54
N GLU A 122 8.50 -38.34 -28.76
CA GLU A 122 9.51 -38.90 -29.66
C GLU A 122 10.93 -38.76 -29.09
N VAL A 123 11.12 -37.83 -28.14
CA VAL A 123 12.43 -37.55 -27.53
C VAL A 123 12.76 -38.57 -26.44
N PRO A 124 13.89 -39.30 -26.54
CA PRO A 124 14.23 -40.36 -25.59
C PRO A 124 14.28 -39.89 -24.13
N GLY A 125 13.39 -40.44 -23.30
CA GLY A 125 13.26 -40.16 -21.87
C GLY A 125 12.28 -39.04 -21.51
N ILE A 126 11.48 -38.56 -22.47
CA ILE A 126 10.30 -37.71 -22.23
C ILE A 126 9.04 -38.59 -22.37
N GLY A 127 8.40 -38.90 -21.25
CA GLY A 127 7.11 -39.61 -21.24
C GLY A 127 5.93 -38.65 -21.13
N ALA A 128 4.70 -39.17 -21.30
CA ALA A 128 3.46 -38.39 -21.30
C ALA A 128 3.30 -37.42 -20.10
N ARG A 129 3.70 -37.84 -18.89
CA ARG A 129 3.68 -36.96 -17.69
C ARG A 129 4.57 -35.73 -17.84
N ARG A 130 5.74 -35.88 -18.48
CA ARG A 130 6.67 -34.77 -18.68
C ARG A 130 6.22 -33.88 -19.83
N VAL A 131 5.61 -34.45 -20.88
CA VAL A 131 4.95 -33.66 -21.94
C VAL A 131 3.91 -32.72 -21.34
N ALA A 132 3.00 -33.24 -20.51
CA ALA A 132 1.98 -32.42 -19.84
C ALA A 132 2.60 -31.32 -18.94
N MET A 133 3.69 -31.63 -18.24
CA MET A 133 4.41 -30.65 -17.43
C MET A 133 5.04 -29.52 -18.28
N ILE A 134 5.66 -29.89 -19.39
CA ILE A 134 6.28 -28.95 -20.34
C ILE A 134 5.20 -28.05 -20.96
N GLN A 135 4.09 -28.63 -21.40
CA GLN A 135 2.97 -27.89 -21.99
C GLN A 135 2.42 -26.85 -21.01
N LYS A 136 2.15 -27.26 -19.76
CA LYS A 136 1.70 -26.33 -18.72
C LYS A 136 2.73 -25.23 -18.43
N GLY A 137 4.01 -25.59 -18.34
CA GLY A 137 5.10 -24.62 -18.11
C GLY A 137 5.25 -23.63 -19.26
N TRP A 138 5.09 -24.08 -20.50
CA TRP A 138 5.12 -23.26 -21.70
C TRP A 138 3.96 -22.26 -21.72
N GLU A 139 2.74 -22.72 -21.44
CA GLU A 139 1.55 -21.88 -21.37
C GLU A 139 1.67 -20.80 -20.30
N THR A 140 2.11 -21.15 -19.09
CA THR A 140 2.37 -20.17 -18.02
C THR A 140 3.41 -19.13 -18.43
N GLN A 141 4.50 -19.54 -19.10
CA GLN A 141 5.53 -18.61 -19.55
C GLN A 141 5.01 -17.67 -20.66
N LYS A 142 4.16 -18.17 -21.55
CA LYS A 142 3.49 -17.38 -22.60
C LYS A 142 2.55 -16.35 -21.97
N GLU A 143 1.76 -16.74 -20.97
CA GLU A 143 0.90 -15.81 -20.23
C GLU A 143 1.71 -14.70 -19.55
N ILE A 144 2.78 -15.04 -18.82
CA ILE A 144 3.70 -14.06 -18.22
C ILE A 144 4.18 -13.06 -19.28
N LYS A 145 4.68 -13.57 -20.40
CA LYS A 145 5.20 -12.75 -21.49
C LYS A 145 4.13 -11.82 -22.05
N ASN A 146 2.91 -12.32 -22.28
CA ASN A 146 1.81 -11.55 -22.82
C ASN A 146 1.38 -10.41 -21.86
N VAL A 147 1.28 -10.69 -20.56
CA VAL A 147 0.99 -9.66 -19.54
C VAL A 147 2.08 -8.60 -19.53
N MET A 148 3.36 -9.01 -19.58
CA MET A 148 4.48 -8.07 -19.57
C MET A 148 4.49 -7.18 -20.83
N ILE A 149 4.29 -7.76 -22.01
CA ILE A 149 4.21 -7.03 -23.28
C ILE A 149 3.05 -6.04 -23.25
N PHE A 150 1.86 -6.48 -22.80
CA PHE A 150 0.69 -5.62 -22.71
C PHE A 150 0.92 -4.41 -21.78
N LEU A 151 1.50 -4.63 -20.60
CA LEU A 151 1.76 -3.55 -19.65
C LEU A 151 2.86 -2.60 -20.18
N GLN A 152 3.91 -3.14 -20.79
CA GLN A 152 4.98 -2.34 -21.40
C GLN A 152 4.54 -1.58 -22.65
N SER A 153 3.62 -2.12 -23.46
CA SER A 153 3.06 -1.41 -24.62
C SER A 153 2.23 -0.20 -24.22
N HIS A 154 1.78 -0.15 -22.97
CA HIS A 154 1.14 1.00 -22.34
C HIS A 154 2.09 1.73 -21.39
N ASP A 155 3.40 1.70 -21.65
CA ASP A 155 4.43 2.41 -20.89
C ASP A 155 4.43 2.16 -19.37
N VAL A 156 3.87 1.04 -18.90
CA VAL A 156 3.93 0.66 -17.49
C VAL A 156 5.33 0.14 -17.19
N SER A 157 5.95 0.66 -16.12
CA SER A 157 7.30 0.24 -15.75
C SER A 157 7.34 -1.26 -15.47
N THR A 158 8.43 -1.92 -15.85
CA THR A 158 8.56 -3.37 -15.66
C THR A 158 8.51 -3.78 -14.18
N ALA A 159 8.89 -2.89 -13.27
CA ALA A 159 8.75 -3.10 -11.83
C ALA A 159 7.28 -3.14 -11.38
N HIS A 160 6.42 -2.25 -11.91
CA HIS A 160 4.99 -2.31 -11.67
C HIS A 160 4.37 -3.53 -12.34
N ALA A 161 4.74 -3.84 -13.58
CA ALA A 161 4.24 -5.01 -14.29
C ALA A 161 4.51 -6.32 -13.53
N ALA A 162 5.70 -6.47 -12.94
CA ALA A 162 6.03 -7.62 -12.08
C ALA A 162 5.15 -7.71 -10.83
N ARG A 163 4.87 -6.57 -10.17
CA ARG A 163 3.98 -6.55 -8.99
C ARG A 163 2.54 -6.89 -9.37
N ILE A 164 2.05 -6.36 -10.49
CA ILE A 164 0.71 -6.62 -11.03
C ILE A 164 0.55 -8.11 -11.35
N TYR A 165 1.52 -8.70 -12.05
CA TYR A 165 1.51 -10.13 -12.36
C TYR A 165 1.61 -10.99 -11.09
N LYS A 166 2.43 -10.59 -10.10
CA LYS A 166 2.51 -11.31 -8.84
C LYS A 166 1.18 -11.32 -8.07
N ALA A 167 0.40 -10.24 -8.17
CA ALA A 167 -0.89 -10.12 -7.51
C ALA A 167 -2.01 -10.89 -8.23
N TYR A 168 -2.07 -10.82 -9.56
CA TYR A 168 -3.22 -11.32 -10.33
C TYR A 168 -2.92 -12.43 -11.34
N GLY A 169 -1.64 -12.74 -11.60
CA GLY A 169 -1.24 -13.75 -12.56
C GLY A 169 -1.79 -13.50 -13.97
N LYS A 170 -2.48 -14.50 -14.52
CA LYS A 170 -3.08 -14.43 -15.86
C LYS A 170 -4.21 -13.40 -15.97
N ASP A 171 -4.86 -13.06 -14.86
CA ASP A 171 -6.00 -12.14 -14.83
C ASP A 171 -5.56 -10.67 -14.82
N SER A 172 -4.25 -10.40 -14.76
CA SER A 172 -3.68 -9.05 -14.73
C SER A 172 -4.23 -8.14 -15.83
N ILE A 173 -4.28 -8.60 -17.09
CA ILE A 173 -4.75 -7.78 -18.21
C ILE A 173 -6.23 -7.43 -18.03
N SER A 174 -7.06 -8.41 -17.68
CA SER A 174 -8.50 -8.22 -17.51
C SER A 174 -8.80 -7.22 -16.41
N ILE A 175 -8.20 -7.41 -15.23
CA ILE A 175 -8.43 -6.55 -14.07
C ILE A 175 -7.98 -5.12 -14.34
N VAL A 176 -6.80 -4.96 -14.97
CA VAL A 176 -6.24 -3.65 -15.30
C VAL A 176 -7.08 -2.91 -16.34
N ASN A 177 -7.64 -3.60 -17.34
CA ASN A 177 -8.54 -2.99 -18.31
C ASN A 177 -9.90 -2.61 -17.73
N GLU A 178 -10.44 -3.45 -16.85
CA GLU A 178 -11.75 -3.21 -16.21
C GLU A 178 -11.67 -2.03 -15.23
N ASN A 179 -10.73 -2.09 -14.27
CA ASN A 179 -10.53 -1.06 -13.27
C ASN A 179 -9.05 -1.01 -12.78
N PRO A 180 -8.21 -0.16 -13.38
CA PRO A 180 -6.81 0.02 -12.97
C PRO A 180 -6.66 0.55 -11.55
N TYR A 181 -7.69 1.16 -10.95
CA TYR A 181 -7.59 1.69 -9.58
C TYR A 181 -7.60 0.59 -8.52
N ARG A 182 -8.04 -0.63 -8.87
CA ARG A 182 -7.84 -1.81 -8.01
C ARG A 182 -6.37 -2.06 -7.67
N LEU A 183 -5.46 -1.59 -8.52
CA LEU A 183 -4.02 -1.65 -8.24
C LEU A 183 -3.65 -0.90 -6.96
N ALA A 184 -4.32 0.22 -6.65
CA ALA A 184 -4.08 0.98 -5.44
C ALA A 184 -4.62 0.29 -4.18
N ASP A 185 -5.69 -0.48 -4.33
CA ASP A 185 -6.36 -1.18 -3.24
C ASP A 185 -5.67 -2.52 -2.90
N ASP A 186 -5.31 -3.30 -3.92
CA ASP A 186 -4.87 -4.70 -3.77
C ASP A 186 -3.33 -4.85 -3.68
N ILE A 187 -2.54 -3.87 -4.13
CA ILE A 187 -1.08 -4.02 -4.28
C ILE A 187 -0.29 -3.03 -3.41
N TRP A 188 0.35 -3.55 -2.37
CA TRP A 188 1.25 -2.76 -1.54
C TRP A 188 2.38 -2.11 -2.35
N GLY A 189 2.55 -0.80 -2.16
CA GLY A 189 3.54 0.00 -2.88
C GLY A 189 3.11 0.46 -4.27
N ILE A 190 1.86 0.24 -4.68
CA ILE A 190 1.21 0.98 -5.76
C ILE A 190 0.14 1.84 -5.10
N GLY A 191 0.34 3.15 -5.04
CA GLY A 191 -0.67 4.09 -4.53
C GLY A 191 -1.54 4.64 -5.65
N PHE A 192 -2.57 5.42 -5.28
CA PHE A 192 -3.47 6.09 -6.22
C PHE A 192 -2.73 6.79 -7.37
N LYS A 193 -1.73 7.63 -7.08
CA LYS A 193 -0.98 8.37 -8.12
C LYS A 193 -0.34 7.46 -9.16
N THR A 194 0.20 6.32 -8.72
CA THR A 194 0.80 5.33 -9.62
C THR A 194 -0.27 4.61 -10.42
N ALA A 195 -1.37 4.20 -9.78
CA ALA A 195 -2.51 3.60 -10.45
C ALA A 195 -3.14 4.55 -11.49
N ASP A 196 -3.27 5.85 -11.17
CA ASP A 196 -3.76 6.89 -12.07
C ASP A 196 -2.84 7.08 -13.27
N THR A 197 -1.52 7.09 -13.05
CA THR A 197 -0.55 7.14 -14.15
C THR A 197 -0.70 5.94 -15.09
N ILE A 198 -0.92 4.74 -14.53
CA ILE A 198 -1.14 3.52 -15.32
C ILE A 198 -2.48 3.59 -16.06
N ALA A 199 -3.55 4.02 -15.39
CA ALA A 199 -4.89 4.19 -15.97
C ALA A 199 -4.88 5.15 -17.17
N MET A 200 -4.23 6.30 -17.03
CA MET A 200 -4.11 7.29 -18.11
C MET A 200 -3.34 6.74 -19.31
N LYS A 201 -2.28 5.96 -19.08
CA LYS A 201 -1.52 5.31 -20.16
C LYS A 201 -2.29 4.20 -20.87
N LEU A 202 -3.26 3.59 -20.19
CA LEU A 202 -4.20 2.64 -20.77
C LEU A 202 -5.35 3.32 -21.52
N GLY A 203 -5.35 4.66 -21.62
CA GLY A 203 -6.37 5.42 -22.31
C GLY A 203 -7.66 5.61 -21.52
N MET A 204 -7.62 5.46 -20.19
CA MET A 204 -8.80 5.74 -19.36
C MET A 204 -9.15 7.23 -19.41
N GLU A 205 -10.44 7.52 -19.62
CA GLU A 205 -10.96 8.87 -19.61
C GLU A 205 -10.87 9.49 -18.21
N LYS A 206 -10.53 10.79 -18.16
CA LYS A 206 -10.36 11.55 -16.92
C LYS A 206 -11.62 11.57 -16.04
N GLU A 207 -12.78 11.53 -16.69
CA GLU A 207 -14.10 11.73 -16.08
C GLU A 207 -14.77 10.40 -15.68
N LYS A 208 -14.13 9.26 -15.96
CA LYS A 208 -14.69 7.95 -15.64
C LYS A 208 -14.88 7.81 -14.13
N TYR A 209 -16.06 7.32 -13.73
CA TYR A 209 -16.44 7.15 -12.32
C TYR A 209 -15.36 6.43 -11.48
N ALA A 210 -14.75 5.36 -12.01
CA ALA A 210 -13.70 4.61 -11.31
C ALA A 210 -12.51 5.50 -10.88
N ARG A 211 -12.11 6.46 -11.73
CA ARG A 211 -11.06 7.44 -11.45
C ARG A 211 -11.50 8.45 -10.41
N CYS A 212 -12.67 9.06 -10.62
CA CYS A 212 -13.22 10.06 -9.71
C CYS A 212 -13.40 9.50 -8.30
N ARG A 213 -13.98 8.29 -8.19
CA ARG A 213 -14.16 7.58 -6.93
C ARG A 213 -12.84 7.33 -6.21
N SER A 214 -11.87 6.72 -6.90
CA SER A 214 -10.57 6.40 -6.29
C SER A 214 -9.79 7.66 -5.90
N GLY A 215 -9.91 8.72 -6.71
CA GLY A 215 -9.31 10.01 -6.45
C GLY A 215 -9.89 10.73 -5.24
N LEU A 216 -11.22 10.74 -5.10
CA LEU A 216 -11.91 11.31 -3.93
C LEU A 216 -11.56 10.55 -2.64
N LEU A 217 -11.51 9.20 -2.69
CA LEU A 217 -11.04 8.40 -1.55
C LEU A 217 -9.59 8.71 -1.19
N TYR A 218 -8.71 8.88 -2.18
CA TYR A 218 -7.33 9.27 -1.94
C TYR A 218 -7.22 10.67 -1.32
N ALA A 219 -7.98 11.64 -1.83
CA ALA A 219 -8.03 12.99 -1.29
C ALA A 219 -8.54 13.00 0.16
N LEU A 220 -9.58 12.23 0.46
CA LEU A 220 -10.14 12.11 1.81
C LEU A 220 -9.14 11.45 2.77
N ASN A 221 -8.46 10.37 2.36
CA ASN A 221 -7.39 9.76 3.16
C ASN A 221 -6.25 10.75 3.44
N LYS A 222 -5.87 11.59 2.47
CA LYS A 222 -4.85 12.63 2.66
C LYS A 222 -5.28 13.68 3.69
N ILE A 223 -6.55 14.10 3.66
CA ILE A 223 -7.12 14.97 4.69
C ILE A 223 -7.07 14.28 6.07
N SER A 224 -7.35 12.98 6.14
CA SER A 224 -7.25 12.24 7.40
C SER A 224 -5.82 12.05 7.92
N GLU A 225 -4.82 11.93 7.05
CA GLU A 225 -3.40 11.91 7.44
C GLU A 225 -2.97 13.23 8.11
N GLU A 226 -3.65 14.34 7.80
CA GLU A 226 -3.44 15.66 8.43
C GLU A 226 -4.12 15.75 9.83
N GLY A 227 -4.86 14.72 10.24
CA GLY A 227 -5.49 14.60 11.56
C GLY A 227 -7.01 14.84 11.57
N HIS A 228 -7.63 15.09 10.41
CA HIS A 228 -9.07 15.34 10.31
C HIS A 228 -9.88 14.03 10.32
N CYS A 229 -10.97 13.99 11.09
CA CYS A 229 -11.91 12.85 11.09
C CYS A 229 -12.78 12.79 9.81
N TYR A 230 -13.11 13.95 9.26
CA TYR A 230 -13.93 14.14 8.07
C TYR A 230 -13.39 15.29 7.22
N ALA A 231 -13.89 15.40 6.00
CA ALA A 231 -13.76 16.59 5.17
C ALA A 231 -15.14 17.20 4.93
N LEU A 232 -15.22 18.52 4.83
CA LEU A 232 -16.44 19.16 4.33
C LEU A 232 -16.63 18.80 2.85
N ARG A 233 -17.88 18.66 2.40
CA ARG A 233 -18.19 18.29 1.01
C ARG A 233 -17.46 19.20 0.01
N GLU A 234 -17.58 20.52 0.18
CA GLU A 234 -16.95 21.50 -0.72
C GLU A 234 -15.42 21.41 -0.68
N GLN A 235 -14.83 21.26 0.51
CA GLN A 235 -13.39 21.07 0.67
C GLN A 235 -12.89 19.81 -0.07
N LEU A 236 -13.61 18.69 0.06
CA LEU A 236 -13.25 17.44 -0.59
C LEU A 236 -13.37 17.56 -2.11
N ILE A 237 -14.44 18.17 -2.60
CA ILE A 237 -14.66 18.39 -4.03
C ILE A 237 -13.59 19.33 -4.60
N ALA A 238 -13.26 20.44 -3.93
CA ALA A 238 -12.21 21.36 -4.36
C ALA A 238 -10.84 20.67 -4.44
N LYS A 239 -10.46 19.91 -3.40
CA LYS A 239 -9.20 19.13 -3.39
C LYS A 239 -9.22 18.04 -4.48
N GLY A 240 -10.39 17.47 -4.76
CA GLY A 240 -10.61 16.53 -5.86
C GLY A 240 -10.42 17.18 -7.24
N CYS A 241 -10.98 18.37 -7.47
CA CYS A 241 -10.82 19.12 -8.72
C CYS A 241 -9.34 19.42 -8.99
N GLU A 242 -8.61 19.88 -7.97
CA GLU A 242 -7.16 20.15 -8.07
C GLU A 242 -6.37 18.87 -8.38
N LEU A 243 -6.67 17.78 -7.68
CA LEU A 243 -5.96 16.51 -7.84
C LEU A 243 -6.21 15.85 -9.19
N LEU A 244 -7.47 15.86 -9.65
CA LEU A 244 -7.93 15.06 -10.78
C LEU A 244 -8.02 15.83 -12.09
N ASP A 245 -8.04 17.17 -12.04
CA ASP A 245 -8.29 18.02 -13.20
C ASP A 245 -9.61 17.63 -13.88
N VAL A 246 -10.68 17.58 -13.08
CA VAL A 246 -12.05 17.20 -13.46
C VAL A 246 -13.02 18.27 -12.96
N ALA A 247 -14.08 18.53 -13.72
CA ALA A 247 -15.10 19.51 -13.36
C ALA A 247 -15.85 19.14 -12.06
N GLU A 248 -16.17 20.16 -11.28
CA GLU A 248 -16.82 20.04 -9.97
C GLU A 248 -18.10 19.20 -9.99
N HIS A 249 -18.98 19.44 -10.97
CA HIS A 249 -20.25 18.73 -11.08
C HIS A 249 -20.09 17.21 -11.26
N LEU A 250 -19.05 16.76 -11.98
CA LEU A 250 -18.76 15.33 -12.18
C LEU A 250 -18.25 14.68 -10.89
N LEU A 251 -17.42 15.38 -10.12
CA LEU A 251 -16.97 14.92 -8.82
C LEU A 251 -18.10 14.90 -7.80
N SER A 252 -19.00 15.90 -7.84
CA SER A 252 -20.19 15.95 -6.99
C SER A 252 -21.12 14.78 -7.27
N MET A 253 -21.39 14.47 -8.54
CA MET A 253 -22.15 13.28 -8.95
C MET A 253 -21.47 11.97 -8.51
N SER A 254 -20.14 11.89 -8.68
CA SER A 254 -19.37 10.72 -8.26
C SER A 254 -19.43 10.52 -6.75
N LEU A 255 -19.33 11.60 -5.96
CA LEU A 255 -19.44 11.57 -4.52
C LEU A 255 -20.84 11.13 -4.06
N ASP A 256 -21.89 11.58 -4.73
CA ASP A 256 -23.26 11.15 -4.43
C ASP A 256 -23.45 9.65 -4.68
N GLU A 257 -22.85 9.12 -5.75
CA GLU A 257 -22.84 7.69 -6.02
C GLU A 257 -22.03 6.91 -4.97
N MET A 258 -20.86 7.43 -4.55
CA MET A 258 -20.06 6.85 -3.46
C MET A 258 -20.83 6.78 -2.13
N ILE A 259 -21.61 7.82 -1.81
CA ILE A 259 -22.48 7.85 -0.63
C ILE A 259 -23.55 6.76 -0.74
N ARG A 260 -24.19 6.61 -1.90
CA ARG A 260 -25.19 5.55 -2.14
C ARG A 260 -24.59 4.15 -2.05
N ALA A 261 -23.38 3.98 -2.60
CA ALA A 261 -22.61 2.74 -2.54
C ALA A 261 -22.01 2.45 -1.14
N LYS A 262 -22.08 3.42 -0.22
CA LYS A 262 -21.50 3.38 1.14
C LYS A 262 -19.97 3.24 1.16
N ASP A 263 -19.31 3.74 0.12
CA ASP A 263 -17.85 3.90 0.12
C ASP A 263 -17.41 4.97 1.14
N VAL A 264 -18.26 5.98 1.34
CA VAL A 264 -18.12 7.05 2.33
C VAL A 264 -19.44 7.24 3.07
N ILE A 265 -19.36 7.87 4.25
CA ILE A 265 -20.54 8.20 5.06
C ILE A 265 -20.72 9.71 5.05
N ILE A 266 -21.96 10.16 4.85
CA ILE A 266 -22.35 11.57 4.95
C ILE A 266 -23.07 11.81 6.28
N GLU A 267 -22.61 12.83 7.00
CA GLU A 267 -23.34 13.43 8.10
C GLU A 267 -23.81 14.81 7.64
N ARG A 268 -25.13 15.03 7.67
CA ARG A 268 -25.74 16.24 7.10
C ARG A 268 -25.96 17.30 8.15
N HIS A 269 -25.90 18.57 7.74
CA HIS A 269 -26.19 19.73 8.59
C HIS A 269 -25.26 19.81 9.81
N VAL A 270 -23.97 19.59 9.58
CA VAL A 270 -22.93 19.81 10.58
C VAL A 270 -22.68 21.31 10.69
N ILE A 271 -22.64 21.81 11.92
CA ILE A 271 -22.34 23.21 12.20
C ILE A 271 -20.85 23.42 12.04
N GLU A 272 -20.45 24.23 11.07
CA GLU A 272 -19.08 24.72 11.00
C GLU A 272 -18.90 25.85 12.02
N VAL A 273 -18.14 25.59 13.09
CA VAL A 273 -17.74 26.64 14.03
C VAL A 273 -16.56 27.38 13.41
N SER A 274 -16.81 28.20 12.39
CA SER A 274 -15.84 29.20 11.94
C SER A 274 -15.64 30.18 13.09
N GLY A 275 -14.40 30.41 13.53
CA GLY A 275 -14.07 31.30 14.65
C GLY A 275 -14.37 32.79 14.44
N THR A 276 -15.26 33.12 13.51
CA THR A 276 -15.75 34.46 13.16
C THR A 276 -17.22 34.58 13.57
N GLU A 277 -17.68 35.78 13.94
CA GLU A 277 -19.06 36.08 14.37
C GLU A 277 -20.13 35.92 13.25
N SER A 278 -19.83 35.14 12.21
CA SER A 278 -20.74 34.80 11.11
C SER A 278 -21.85 33.85 11.58
N GLU A 279 -23.02 33.91 10.95
CA GLU A 279 -24.04 32.86 11.14
C GLU A 279 -23.47 31.48 10.77
N PRO A 280 -23.80 30.42 11.52
CA PRO A 280 -23.27 29.08 11.26
C PRO A 280 -23.79 28.57 9.91
N ASP A 281 -22.88 28.34 8.96
CA ASP A 281 -23.22 27.66 7.71
C ASP A 281 -23.45 26.17 7.98
N MET A 282 -24.56 25.66 7.43
CA MET A 282 -24.89 24.24 7.46
C MET A 282 -24.15 23.54 6.33
N THR A 283 -23.24 22.65 6.70
CA THR A 283 -22.44 21.91 5.72
C THR A 283 -22.62 20.40 5.88
N ASP A 284 -22.21 19.64 4.86
CA ASP A 284 -22.20 18.19 4.89
C ASP A 284 -20.77 17.68 5.15
N ALA A 285 -20.62 16.84 6.18
CA ALA A 285 -19.35 16.19 6.51
C ALA A 285 -19.26 14.81 5.87
N ILE A 286 -18.15 14.56 5.18
CA ILE A 286 -17.86 13.30 4.49
C ILE A 286 -16.77 12.55 5.26
N TYR A 287 -17.11 11.34 5.68
CA TYR A 287 -16.24 10.46 6.45
C TYR A 287 -15.81 9.23 5.67
N LEU A 288 -14.59 8.79 5.94
CA LEU A 288 -14.26 7.38 5.76
C LEU A 288 -15.00 6.57 6.83
N PRO A 289 -15.61 5.41 6.50
CA PRO A 289 -16.39 4.63 7.44
C PRO A 289 -15.68 4.33 8.79
N PRO A 290 -14.38 3.98 8.83
CA PRO A 290 -13.69 3.72 10.09
C PRO A 290 -13.69 4.92 11.05
N PHE A 291 -13.56 6.15 10.55
CA PHE A 291 -13.53 7.36 11.37
C PHE A 291 -14.92 7.70 11.89
N TYR A 292 -15.95 7.64 11.05
CA TYR A 292 -17.34 7.85 11.46
C TYR A 292 -17.74 6.91 12.61
N TYR A 293 -17.53 5.61 12.44
CA TYR A 293 -17.90 4.63 13.48
C TYR A 293 -17.06 4.76 14.75
N SER A 294 -15.80 5.18 14.62
CA SER A 294 -14.96 5.46 15.78
C SER A 294 -15.48 6.65 16.57
N GLU A 295 -15.79 7.76 15.90
CA GLU A 295 -16.29 8.98 16.52
C GLU A 295 -17.69 8.78 17.14
N ALA A 296 -18.64 8.26 16.36
CA ALA A 296 -19.98 7.92 16.85
C ALA A 296 -19.92 6.90 18.01
N GLY A 297 -18.98 5.96 17.94
CA GLY A 297 -18.72 4.98 18.99
C GLY A 297 -18.21 5.62 20.29
N VAL A 298 -17.29 6.59 20.21
CA VAL A 298 -16.80 7.35 21.36
C VAL A 298 -17.93 8.19 21.96
N ALA A 299 -18.67 8.95 21.14
CA ALA A 299 -19.79 9.78 21.59
C ALA A 299 -20.86 8.96 22.31
N LYS A 300 -21.24 7.80 21.74
CA LYS A 300 -22.23 6.89 22.34
C LYS A 300 -21.75 6.32 23.68
N LYS A 301 -20.49 5.90 23.78
CA LYS A 301 -19.91 5.40 25.03
C LYS A 301 -19.86 6.49 26.11
N LEU A 302 -19.44 7.70 25.73
CA LEU A 302 -19.36 8.85 26.63
C LEU A 302 -20.76 9.25 27.16
N SER A 303 -21.74 9.35 26.26
CA SER A 303 -23.14 9.63 26.61
C SER A 303 -23.70 8.57 27.57
N ARG A 304 -23.42 7.28 27.30
CA ARG A 304 -23.82 6.19 28.19
C ARG A 304 -23.20 6.31 29.58
N LEU A 305 -21.93 6.72 29.70
CA LEU A 305 -21.29 6.94 31.00
C LEU A 305 -21.93 8.09 31.76
N ILE A 306 -22.24 9.20 31.08
CA ILE A 306 -22.87 10.39 31.67
C ILE A 306 -24.28 10.07 32.18
N GLN A 307 -25.06 9.32 31.39
CA GLN A 307 -26.45 8.97 31.72
C GLN A 307 -26.59 7.79 32.70
N ALA A 308 -25.51 7.05 32.98
CA ALA A 308 -25.57 5.88 33.84
C ALA A 308 -25.99 6.27 35.27
N LYS A 309 -27.02 5.60 35.80
CA LYS A 309 -27.44 5.77 37.19
C LYS A 309 -26.28 5.51 38.14
N ARG A 310 -26.16 6.35 39.15
CA ARG A 310 -25.15 6.19 40.18
C ARG A 310 -25.58 5.09 41.15
N VAL A 311 -24.70 4.11 41.40
CA VAL A 311 -25.01 2.95 42.23
C VAL A 311 -25.02 3.34 43.71
N GLU A 312 -24.14 4.26 44.14
CA GLU A 312 -24.20 4.99 45.42
C GLU A 312 -23.21 6.18 45.34
N GLY A 313 -23.52 7.29 46.02
CA GLY A 313 -22.65 8.46 46.10
C GLY A 313 -21.63 8.35 47.24
N ILE A 314 -20.57 9.16 47.20
CA ILE A 314 -19.67 9.31 48.36
C ILE A 314 -20.48 9.92 49.51
N SER A 315 -20.62 9.21 50.64
CA SER A 315 -21.33 9.71 51.83
C SER A 315 -20.51 10.82 52.52
N ASN A 316 -21.16 11.93 52.85
CA ASN A 316 -20.55 13.12 53.48
C ASN A 316 -19.27 13.63 52.77
N PRO A 317 -19.37 14.10 51.50
CA PRO A 317 -18.21 14.58 50.73
C PRO A 317 -17.38 15.64 51.45
N GLU A 318 -18.04 16.59 52.12
CA GLU A 318 -17.38 17.69 52.84
C GLU A 318 -16.50 17.19 53.98
N HIS A 319 -16.93 16.16 54.70
CA HIS A 319 -16.16 15.58 55.79
C HIS A 319 -14.90 14.90 55.25
N ILE A 320 -15.02 14.16 54.14
CA ILE A 320 -13.91 13.47 53.50
C ILE A 320 -12.92 14.48 52.90
N ILE A 321 -13.41 15.55 52.27
CA ILE A 321 -12.55 16.63 51.75
C ILE A 321 -11.72 17.25 52.89
N ARG A 322 -12.35 17.63 54.01
CA ARG A 322 -11.63 18.18 55.18
C ARG A 322 -10.63 17.19 55.78
N ALA A 323 -10.98 15.91 55.84
CA ALA A 323 -10.06 14.87 56.31
C ALA A 323 -8.83 14.76 55.40
N VAL A 324 -9.04 14.80 54.08
CA VAL A 324 -7.96 14.77 53.08
C VAL A 324 -7.10 16.04 53.13
N GLU A 325 -7.68 17.24 53.31
CA GLU A 325 -6.93 18.49 53.53
C GLU A 325 -6.04 18.40 54.77
N LYS A 326 -6.59 17.90 55.88
CA LYS A 326 -5.84 17.75 57.13
C LYS A 326 -4.70 16.73 57.02
N GLN A 327 -4.94 15.62 56.32
CA GLN A 327 -3.93 14.58 56.10
C GLN A 327 -2.85 15.00 55.11
N SER A 328 -3.21 15.76 54.08
CA SER A 328 -2.27 16.21 53.05
C SER A 328 -1.48 17.47 53.46
N GLY A 329 -1.99 18.26 54.41
CA GLY A 329 -1.45 19.57 54.73
C GLY A 329 -1.66 20.61 53.62
N ILE A 330 -2.54 20.33 52.66
CA ILE A 330 -2.82 21.19 51.50
C ILE A 330 -4.16 21.87 51.71
N ARG A 331 -4.20 23.19 51.52
CA ARG A 331 -5.44 23.97 51.45
C ARG A 331 -5.74 24.26 49.98
N TYR A 332 -6.87 23.78 49.49
CA TYR A 332 -7.26 23.96 48.10
C TYR A 332 -7.83 25.36 47.86
N ASP A 333 -7.60 25.91 46.68
CA ASP A 333 -8.31 27.10 46.23
C ASP A 333 -9.74 26.78 45.78
N GLU A 334 -10.52 27.82 45.48
CA GLU A 334 -11.93 27.68 45.11
C GLU A 334 -12.12 26.87 43.82
N VAL A 335 -11.25 27.05 42.81
CA VAL A 335 -11.34 26.34 41.52
C VAL A 335 -10.98 24.87 41.69
N GLN A 336 -9.98 24.57 42.52
CA GLN A 336 -9.60 23.21 42.89
C GLN A 336 -10.71 22.51 43.68
N LEU A 337 -11.37 23.21 44.60
CA LEU A 337 -12.53 22.68 45.34
C LEU A 337 -13.71 22.40 44.41
N GLN A 338 -14.02 23.31 43.48
CA GLN A 338 -15.05 23.10 42.46
C GLN A 338 -14.73 21.88 41.58
N ALA A 339 -13.47 21.72 41.18
CA ALA A 339 -13.01 20.56 40.42
C ALA A 339 -13.18 19.25 41.20
N ILE A 340 -12.81 19.23 42.49
CA ILE A 340 -13.00 18.07 43.37
C ILE A 340 -14.49 17.74 43.52
N GLN A 341 -15.34 18.74 43.78
CA GLN A 341 -16.78 18.56 43.90
C GLN A 341 -17.40 18.07 42.59
N CYS A 342 -16.96 18.59 41.44
CA CYS A 342 -17.37 18.13 40.12
C CYS A 342 -17.01 16.66 39.90
N ALA A 343 -15.78 16.25 40.25
CA ALA A 343 -15.33 14.85 40.17
C ALA A 343 -16.14 13.93 41.08
N ILE A 344 -16.54 14.40 42.26
CA ILE A 344 -17.38 13.66 43.19
C ILE A 344 -18.81 13.58 42.67
N ASN A 345 -19.33 14.58 41.96
CA ASN A 345 -20.74 14.61 41.55
C ASN A 345 -21.00 14.09 40.12
N SER A 346 -19.95 13.90 39.32
CA SER A 346 -20.06 13.53 37.91
C SER A 346 -19.49 12.14 37.63
N LYS A 347 -20.07 11.43 36.66
CA LYS A 347 -19.52 10.15 36.15
C LYS A 347 -18.31 10.33 35.24
N VAL A 348 -18.26 11.47 34.57
CA VAL A 348 -17.19 11.88 33.67
C VAL A 348 -16.88 13.32 33.98
N MET A 349 -15.60 13.64 34.08
CA MET A 349 -15.11 14.99 34.27
C MET A 349 -13.87 15.18 33.40
N VAL A 350 -13.75 16.35 32.78
CA VAL A 350 -12.53 16.79 32.11
C VAL A 350 -11.91 17.90 32.95
N LEU A 351 -10.67 17.68 33.41
CA LEU A 351 -9.90 18.68 34.13
C LEU A 351 -8.85 19.29 33.19
N THR A 352 -9.09 20.53 32.76
CA THR A 352 -8.16 21.29 31.90
C THR A 352 -7.44 22.37 32.72
N GLY A 353 -6.31 22.86 32.21
CA GLY A 353 -5.56 23.94 32.86
C GLY A 353 -4.13 24.05 32.32
N GLY A 354 -3.57 25.26 32.29
CA GLY A 354 -2.19 25.51 31.86
C GLY A 354 -1.13 24.91 32.80
N PRO A 355 0.17 24.95 32.45
CA PRO A 355 1.26 24.58 33.37
C PRO A 355 1.17 25.33 34.71
N GLY A 356 1.51 24.68 35.82
CA GLY A 356 1.55 25.32 37.16
C GLY A 356 0.20 25.54 37.86
N THR A 357 -0.94 25.27 37.22
CA THR A 357 -2.31 25.47 37.77
C THR A 357 -2.74 24.47 38.87
N GLY A 358 -1.82 23.66 39.38
CA GLY A 358 -2.14 22.69 40.44
C GLY A 358 -2.97 21.47 40.02
N LYS A 359 -3.18 21.21 38.71
CA LYS A 359 -3.94 20.04 38.22
C LYS A 359 -3.52 18.72 38.89
N THR A 360 -2.22 18.50 39.02
CA THR A 360 -1.70 17.27 39.64
C THR A 360 -2.08 17.17 41.11
N THR A 361 -2.05 18.30 41.83
CA THR A 361 -2.53 18.39 43.21
C THR A 361 -4.01 18.03 43.28
N THR A 362 -4.85 18.64 42.45
CA THR A 362 -6.30 18.35 42.36
C THR A 362 -6.58 16.88 42.05
N THR A 363 -5.89 16.30 41.06
CA THR A 363 -6.04 14.89 40.69
C THR A 363 -5.69 13.97 41.86
N ASN A 364 -4.58 14.24 42.57
CA ASN A 364 -4.20 13.46 43.75
C ASN A 364 -5.24 13.54 44.87
N SER A 365 -5.87 14.70 45.06
CA SER A 365 -6.94 14.87 46.04
C SER A 365 -8.17 14.05 45.69
N ILE A 366 -8.59 14.06 44.42
CA ILE A 366 -9.69 13.24 43.91
C ILE A 366 -9.40 11.76 44.17
N ILE A 367 -8.19 11.30 43.84
CA ILE A 367 -7.76 9.92 44.09
C ILE A 367 -7.89 9.56 45.58
N ARG A 368 -7.34 10.39 46.49
CA ARG A 368 -7.39 10.14 47.94
C ARG A 368 -8.82 10.10 48.48
N ILE A 369 -9.71 10.96 47.97
CA ILE A 369 -11.13 10.98 48.36
C ILE A 369 -11.82 9.68 47.96
N TYR A 370 -11.59 9.20 46.73
CA TYR A 370 -12.17 7.93 46.26
C TYR A 370 -11.57 6.71 47.00
N GLN A 371 -10.28 6.73 47.33
CA GLN A 371 -9.62 5.71 48.17
C GLN A 371 -10.20 5.68 49.59
N ALA A 372 -10.35 6.84 50.23
CA ALA A 372 -10.94 6.97 51.56
C ALA A 372 -12.41 6.49 51.59
N SER A 373 -13.08 6.54 50.44
CA SER A 373 -14.43 6.04 50.23
C SER A 373 -14.49 4.55 49.83
N GLY A 374 -13.35 3.83 49.85
CA GLY A 374 -13.27 2.39 49.59
C GLY A 374 -13.32 1.97 48.11
N ASN A 375 -13.13 2.90 47.16
CA ASN A 375 -13.18 2.59 45.73
C ASN A 375 -11.84 2.07 45.19
N THR A 376 -11.90 1.15 44.24
CA THR A 376 -10.73 0.73 43.46
C THR A 376 -10.43 1.76 42.36
N ILE A 377 -9.16 2.15 42.24
CA ILE A 377 -8.74 3.18 41.30
C ILE A 377 -7.73 2.57 40.32
N ILE A 378 -7.93 2.88 39.04
CA ILE A 378 -7.02 2.51 37.96
C ILE A 378 -6.58 3.79 37.27
N LEU A 379 -5.26 3.98 37.16
CA LEU A 379 -4.66 5.10 36.44
C LEU A 379 -4.16 4.64 35.08
N ALA A 380 -4.38 5.46 34.05
CA ALA A 380 -3.94 5.18 32.70
C ALA A 380 -3.47 6.46 32.02
N ALA A 381 -2.47 6.33 31.14
CA ALA A 381 -1.96 7.41 30.32
C ALA A 381 -1.67 6.89 28.90
N PRO A 382 -1.78 7.75 27.86
CA PRO A 382 -1.59 7.33 26.48
C PRO A 382 -0.13 6.96 26.14
N THR A 383 0.85 7.36 26.97
CA THR A 383 2.26 7.05 26.76
C THR A 383 2.93 6.59 28.06
N GLY A 384 3.96 5.74 27.94
CA GLY A 384 4.68 5.20 29.11
C GLY A 384 5.38 6.27 29.96
N ARG A 385 5.88 7.36 29.34
CA ARG A 385 6.48 8.49 30.08
C ARG A 385 5.43 9.23 30.93
N ALA A 386 4.23 9.43 30.39
CA ALA A 386 3.14 10.06 31.12
C ALA A 386 2.64 9.16 32.26
N ALA A 387 2.53 7.84 32.02
CA ALA A 387 2.17 6.87 33.05
C ALA A 387 3.17 6.88 34.21
N LYS A 388 4.49 6.86 33.93
CA LYS A 388 5.52 6.90 34.97
C LYS A 388 5.42 8.13 35.86
N ARG A 389 5.25 9.32 35.27
CA ARG A 389 5.06 10.58 36.03
C ARG A 389 3.77 10.57 36.85
N MET A 390 2.71 10.01 36.29
CA MET A 390 1.43 9.87 36.98
C MET A 390 1.57 8.96 38.21
N SER A 391 2.27 7.84 38.09
CA SER A 391 2.54 6.93 39.21
C SER A 391 3.44 7.56 40.28
N GLU A 392 4.54 8.21 39.88
CA GLU A 392 5.44 8.91 40.80
C GLU A 392 4.71 9.98 41.63
N THR A 393 3.76 10.69 41.01
CA THR A 393 3.06 11.78 41.70
C THR A 393 1.85 11.34 42.50
N SER A 394 1.16 10.28 42.07
CA SER A 394 -0.02 9.73 42.77
C SER A 394 0.32 8.70 43.83
N GLY A 395 1.53 8.12 43.79
CA GLY A 395 1.97 7.08 44.72
C GLY A 395 1.39 5.68 44.43
N MET A 396 0.88 5.45 43.21
CA MET A 396 0.34 4.17 42.71
C MET A 396 1.05 3.75 41.42
#